data_AF-W1S6B1-F1
#
_entry.id   AF-W1S6B1-F1
#
_cell.length_a   1.000
_cell.length_b   1.000
_cell.length_c   1.000
_cell.angle_alpha   90.00
_cell.angle_beta   90.00
_cell.angle_gamma   90.00
#
_symmetry.space_group_name_H-M   'P 1'
#
loop_
_entity.id
_entity.type
_entity.pdbx_description
1 polymer ?
#
loop_
_entity_poly.entity_id
_entity_poly.type
_entity_poly.pdbx_seq_one_letter_code
_entity_poly.pdbx_strand_id
1 'polypeptide(L)'
;MQTAFGTARPSFAKGYSPLYHVGETNRCPSCTRQHWIVGRMVAECAFCGMALPLEQFSTYGSSPRIERTGPVSNQLPEELRAIS
;
A
#
# COMPACT_ATOMS: atom_id res chain seq x y z
N MET A 1 9.77 19.18 33.94
CA MET A 1 10.62 18.43 32.99
C MET A 1 9.78 18.21 31.75
N GLN A 2 10.05 18.94 30.66
CA GLN A 2 9.21 18.95 29.45
C GLN A 2 9.81 17.97 28.43
N THR A 3 9.08 16.91 28.08
CA THR A 3 9.46 16.00 26.99
C THR A 3 8.74 16.44 25.72
N ALA A 4 9.49 17.04 24.79
CA ALA A 4 9.00 17.35 23.45
C ALA A 4 8.73 16.05 22.68
N PHE A 5 7.48 15.84 22.26
CA PHE A 5 7.12 14.78 21.34
C PHE A 5 7.58 15.19 19.93
N GLY A 6 8.79 14.79 19.56
CA GLY A 6 9.35 15.03 18.24
C GLY A 6 8.49 14.40 17.14
N THR A 7 8.13 15.20 16.14
CA THR A 7 7.37 14.83 14.93
C THR A 7 8.24 14.06 13.92
N ALA A 8 9.05 13.11 14.39
CA ALA A 8 9.82 12.26 13.49
C ALA A 8 8.86 11.31 12.77
N ARG A 9 8.55 11.60 11.48
CA ARG A 9 7.90 10.62 10.60
C ARG A 9 8.82 9.38 10.57
N PRO A 10 8.33 8.19 10.94
CA PRO A 10 9.13 7.00 10.76
C PRO A 10 9.48 6.90 9.27
N SER A 11 10.77 6.77 8.97
CA SER A 11 11.20 6.31 7.66
C SER A 11 10.62 4.90 7.54
N PHE A 12 9.54 4.75 6.78
CA PHE A 12 9.17 3.43 6.29
C PHE A 12 10.40 2.93 5.54
N ALA A 13 11.18 2.06 6.17
CA ALA A 13 12.26 1.35 5.51
C ALA A 13 11.66 0.84 4.20
N LYS A 14 12.29 1.17 3.06
CA LYS A 14 11.87 0.67 1.76
C LYS A 14 11.91 -0.86 1.82
N GLY A 15 10.81 -1.47 2.21
CA GLY A 15 10.66 -2.91 2.25
C GLY A 15 10.92 -3.43 0.85
N TYR A 16 11.74 -4.47 0.74
CA TYR A 16 11.89 -5.17 -0.53
C TYR A 16 10.53 -5.78 -0.90
N SER A 17 9.92 -5.26 -1.96
CA SER A 17 8.65 -5.76 -2.50
C SER A 17 8.94 -6.44 -3.85
N PRO A 18 8.89 -7.77 -3.95
CA PRO A 18 9.08 -8.44 -5.22
C PRO A 18 7.97 -8.04 -6.20
N LEU A 19 8.36 -7.72 -7.43
CA LEU A 19 7.47 -7.34 -8.53
C LEU A 19 7.48 -8.43 -9.59
N TYR A 20 6.38 -8.53 -10.33
CA TYR A 20 6.31 -9.36 -11.53
C TYR A 20 6.72 -8.54 -12.76
N HIS A 21 7.77 -8.97 -13.46
CA HIS A 21 8.31 -8.28 -14.63
C HIS A 21 7.80 -8.92 -15.93
N VAL A 22 7.08 -8.17 -16.75
CA VAL A 22 6.51 -8.70 -18.01
C VAL A 22 7.64 -9.03 -18.99
N GLY A 23 7.59 -10.23 -19.58
CA GLY A 23 8.61 -10.70 -20.53
C GLY A 23 9.83 -11.36 -19.89
N GLU A 24 9.93 -11.35 -18.56
CA GLU A 24 11.02 -12.01 -17.83
C GLU A 24 10.59 -13.35 -17.21
N THR A 25 11.60 -14.13 -16.81
CA THR A 25 11.39 -15.37 -16.06
C THR A 25 11.13 -15.05 -14.59
N ASN A 26 9.86 -15.05 -14.19
CA ASN A 26 9.44 -14.75 -12.82
C ASN A 26 9.32 -16.03 -11.97
N ARG A 27 10.08 -16.13 -10.88
CA ARG A 27 9.96 -17.21 -9.88
C ARG A 27 9.17 -16.73 -8.67
N CYS A 28 8.22 -17.55 -8.22
CA CYS A 28 7.46 -17.28 -7.01
C CYS A 28 8.40 -17.28 -5.79
N PRO A 29 8.45 -16.20 -4.98
CA PRO A 29 9.35 -16.15 -3.82
C PRO A 29 8.93 -17.09 -2.69
N SER A 30 7.70 -17.61 -2.70
CA SER A 30 7.22 -18.58 -1.70
C SER A 30 7.47 -20.04 -2.11
N CYS A 31 7.18 -20.42 -3.36
CA CYS A 31 7.25 -21.83 -3.78
C CYS A 31 8.25 -22.12 -4.91
N THR A 32 8.97 -21.10 -5.40
CA THR A 32 9.99 -21.15 -6.46
C THR A 32 9.52 -21.55 -7.87
N ARG A 33 8.22 -21.86 -8.04
CA ARG A 33 7.61 -22.19 -9.33
C ARG A 33 7.36 -20.94 -10.18
N GLN A 34 7.08 -21.13 -11.47
CA GLN A 34 7.10 -20.06 -12.48
C GLN A 34 5.78 -19.90 -13.25
N HIS A 35 4.70 -20.54 -12.80
CA HIS A 35 3.38 -20.39 -13.45
C HIS A 35 2.58 -19.32 -12.73
N TRP A 36 1.99 -18.43 -13.52
CA TRP A 36 1.31 -17.24 -13.05
C TRP A 36 -0.02 -17.06 -13.77
N ILE A 37 -1.05 -16.66 -13.01
CA ILE A 37 -2.30 -16.11 -13.53
C ILE A 37 -2.12 -14.59 -13.51
N VAL A 38 -1.92 -14.00 -14.69
CA VAL A 38 -1.57 -12.58 -14.82
C VAL A 38 -2.85 -11.75 -14.99
N GLY A 39 -3.16 -10.94 -13.98
CA GLY A 39 -4.28 -9.99 -14.00
C GLY A 39 -3.85 -8.59 -14.46
N ARG A 40 -4.69 -7.59 -14.18
CA ARG A 40 -4.42 -6.18 -14.56
C ARG A 40 -3.45 -5.45 -13.64
N MET A 41 -3.35 -5.88 -12.38
CA MET A 41 -2.57 -5.20 -11.33
C MET A 41 -1.59 -6.15 -10.64
N VAL A 42 -1.91 -7.44 -10.62
CA VAL A 42 -1.13 -8.47 -9.93
C VAL A 42 -0.98 -9.71 -10.80
N ALA A 43 0.06 -10.49 -10.54
CA ALA A 43 0.23 -11.85 -11.00
C ALA A 43 0.13 -12.80 -9.80
N GLU A 44 -0.76 -13.79 -9.87
CA GLU A 44 -0.96 -14.78 -8.81
C GLU A 44 -0.27 -16.10 -9.18
N CYS A 45 0.50 -16.67 -8.25
CA CYS A 45 1.14 -17.97 -8.48
C CYS A 45 0.08 -19.06 -8.54
N ALA A 46 0.01 -19.78 -9.68
CA ALA A 46 -0.98 -20.82 -9.92
C ALA A 46 -0.85 -22.07 -9.02
N PHE A 47 0.14 -22.11 -8.13
CA PHE A 47 0.41 -23.25 -7.25
C PHE A 47 0.19 -22.96 -5.77
N CYS A 48 0.68 -21.82 -5.26
CA CYS A 48 0.56 -21.47 -3.84
C CYS A 48 -0.30 -20.23 -3.58
N GLY A 49 -0.84 -19.58 -4.62
CA GLY A 49 -1.71 -18.40 -4.48
C GLY A 49 -0.99 -17.11 -4.09
N MET A 50 0.34 -17.09 -3.99
CA MET A 50 1.08 -15.86 -3.71
C MET A 50 0.92 -14.86 -4.86
N ALA A 51 0.44 -13.66 -4.55
CA ALA A 51 0.25 -12.59 -5.52
C ALA A 51 1.38 -11.55 -5.44
N LEU A 52 1.96 -11.21 -6.59
CA LEU A 52 2.91 -10.12 -6.75
C LEU A 52 2.27 -8.98 -7.55
N PRO A 53 2.50 -7.71 -7.19
CA PRO A 53 2.14 -6.60 -8.07
C PRO A 53 2.96 -6.64 -9.37
N LEU A 54 2.36 -6.22 -10.48
CA LEU A 54 3.09 -6.06 -11.73
C LEU A 54 4.13 -4.93 -11.57
N GLU A 55 5.25 -4.99 -12.28
CA GLU A 55 6.17 -3.85 -12.35
C GLU A 55 5.48 -2.64 -12.98
N GLN A 56 4.69 -2.90 -14.03
CA GLN A 56 3.97 -1.90 -14.79
C GLN A 56 2.47 -2.22 -14.69
N PHE A 57 1.78 -1.51 -13.82
CA PHE A 57 0.32 -1.45 -13.81
C PHE A 57 -0.12 0.00 -13.76
N SER A 58 -1.18 0.32 -14.50
CA SER A 58 -1.75 1.66 -14.47
C SER A 58 -2.62 1.82 -13.23
N THR A 59 -2.16 2.65 -12.29
CA THR A 59 -2.95 3.08 -11.13
C THR A 59 -3.90 4.23 -11.47
N TYR A 60 -3.91 4.73 -12.71
CA TYR A 60 -4.66 5.94 -13.11
C TYR A 60 -6.17 5.87 -12.87
N GLY A 61 -6.75 4.71 -12.54
CA GLY A 61 -8.14 4.58 -12.10
C GLY A 61 -8.34 4.18 -10.63
N SER A 62 -7.28 3.93 -9.86
CA SER A 62 -7.41 3.19 -8.59
C SER A 62 -6.40 3.60 -7.50
N SER A 63 -5.80 4.79 -7.59
CA SER A 63 -5.12 5.36 -6.41
C SER A 63 -6.14 5.46 -5.28
N PRO A 64 -5.95 4.78 -4.13
CA PRO A 64 -6.86 4.95 -3.01
C PRO A 64 -6.79 6.42 -2.60
N ARG A 65 -7.86 7.16 -2.88
CA ARG A 65 -8.00 8.55 -2.46
C ARG A 65 -8.39 8.52 -0.99
N ILE A 66 -7.39 8.39 -0.12
CA ILE A 66 -7.59 8.46 1.33
C ILE A 66 -7.75 9.93 1.68
N GLU A 67 -8.95 10.46 1.50
CA GLU A 67 -9.33 11.76 2.02
C GLU A 67 -9.88 11.60 3.43
N ARG A 68 -9.35 12.41 4.36
CA ARG A 68 -9.97 12.58 5.67
C ARG A 68 -11.23 13.42 5.49
N THR A 69 -12.34 12.79 5.16
CA THR A 69 -13.66 13.45 5.18
C THR A 69 -14.16 13.48 6.63
N GLY A 70 -13.57 14.36 7.44
CA GLY A 70 -14.09 14.69 8.77
C GLY A 70 -14.93 15.95 8.71
N PRO A 71 -15.94 16.13 9.59
CA PRO A 71 -16.57 17.43 9.75
C PRO A 71 -15.50 18.47 10.08
N VAL A 72 -15.55 19.63 9.42
CA VAL A 72 -14.72 20.79 9.79
C VAL A 72 -15.04 21.10 11.25
N SER A 73 -14.04 21.40 12.09
CA SER A 73 -14.21 21.60 13.55
C SER A 73 -15.44 22.45 13.92
N ASN A 74 -15.76 23.46 13.10
CA ASN A 74 -16.89 24.36 13.31
C ASN A 74 -18.29 23.72 13.09
N GLN A 75 -18.38 22.56 12.43
CA GLN A 75 -19.62 21.78 12.26
C GLN A 75 -19.83 20.71 13.34
N LEU A 76 -18.86 20.51 14.21
CA LEU A 76 -18.94 19.51 15.27
C LEU A 76 -19.55 20.13 16.53
N PRO A 77 -20.40 19.40 17.29
CA PRO A 77 -20.91 19.85 18.58
C PRO A 77 -19.77 20.34 19.49
N GLU A 78 -20.06 21.36 20.31
CA GLU A 78 -19.08 22.06 21.16
C GLU A 78 -18.24 21.06 21.97
N GLU A 79 -18.88 20.01 22.53
CA GLU A 79 -18.24 18.98 23.35
C GLU A 79 -17.16 18.14 22.63
N LEU A 80 -17.17 18.14 21.29
CA LEU A 80 -16.31 17.29 20.46
C LEU A 80 -15.24 18.12 19.71
N ARG A 81 -15.24 19.45 19.84
CA ARG A 81 -14.24 20.32 19.21
C ARG A 81 -12.88 20.17 19.89
N ALA A 82 -11.81 20.25 19.10
CA ALA A 82 -10.45 20.23 19.64
C ALA A 82 -10.22 21.47 20.53
N ILE A 83 -9.89 21.24 21.80
CA ILE A 83 -9.41 22.26 22.71
C ILE A 83 -8.03 22.74 22.23
N SER A 84 -7.95 24.02 21.85
CA SER A 84 -6.71 24.69 21.42
C SER A 84 -5.86 25.07 22.63
#